data_AF-A0A5S9MB80-F1
#
_entry.id   AF-A0A5S9MB80-F1
#
_cell.length_a   1.000
_cell.length_b   1.000
_cell.length_c   1.000
_cell.angle_alpha   90.00
_cell.angle_beta   90.00
_cell.angle_gamma   90.00
#
_symmetry.space_group_name_H-M   'P 1'
#
loop_
_entity.id
_entity.type
_entity.pdbx_description
1 polymer ?
#
loop_
_entity_poly.entity_id
_entity_poly.type
_entity_poly.pdbx_seq_one_letter_code
_entity_poly.pdbx_strand_id
1 'polypeptide(L)'
;MINYELPSDLDFYVHRVGRTARAGSSGIAMTIYELADEDALIQIEKMGVVFENKTIVHGEWRDADDRLKRQRRKKPRMKLKKKAKRLVRKKPKAVKPGYKKKKMTREMDKIKRQERRKSKRNGK
;
A
#
# COMPACT_ATOMS: atom_id res chain seq x y z
N MET A 1 -16.33 -1.32 -24.83
CA MET A 1 -16.03 0.12 -24.94
C MET A 1 -14.59 0.32 -24.57
N ILE A 2 -13.84 1.15 -25.29
CA ILE A 2 -12.42 1.41 -24.99
C ILE A 2 -12.27 2.89 -24.67
N ASN A 3 -11.75 3.20 -23.48
CA ASN A 3 -11.38 4.54 -23.06
C ASN A 3 -9.87 4.69 -23.25
N TYR A 4 -9.44 5.71 -24.00
CA TYR A 4 -8.02 6.02 -24.20
C TYR A 4 -7.42 6.78 -23.01
N GLU A 5 -8.23 7.56 -22.32
CA GLU A 5 -7.84 8.36 -21.15
C GLU A 5 -8.95 8.31 -20.09
N LEU A 6 -8.55 8.48 -18.83
CA LEU A 6 -9.46 8.63 -17.70
C LEU A 6 -9.96 10.07 -17.61
N PRO A 7 -11.29 10.28 -17.58
CA PRO A 7 -11.82 11.60 -17.28
C PRO A 7 -11.38 12.05 -15.89
N SER A 8 -11.15 13.35 -15.71
CA SER A 8 -10.84 13.93 -14.39
C SER A 8 -11.99 13.75 -13.39
N ASP A 9 -13.21 13.62 -13.89
CA ASP A 9 -14.41 13.40 -13.08
C ASP A 9 -14.84 11.92 -13.13
N LEU A 10 -14.96 11.33 -11.96
CA LEU A 10 -15.25 9.91 -11.79
C LEU A 10 -16.73 9.61 -12.05
N ASP A 11 -17.62 10.55 -11.76
CA ASP A 11 -19.04 10.40 -12.07
C ASP A 11 -19.21 10.34 -13.59
N PHE A 12 -18.44 11.13 -14.33
CA PHE A 12 -18.42 11.05 -15.78
C PHE A 12 -17.90 9.69 -16.27
N TYR A 13 -16.89 9.11 -15.61
CA TYR A 13 -16.41 7.76 -15.93
C TYR A 13 -17.53 6.70 -15.79
N VAL A 14 -18.27 6.72 -14.68
CA VAL A 14 -19.38 5.79 -14.44
C VAL A 14 -20.49 5.98 -15.47
N HIS A 15 -20.84 7.22 -15.84
CA HIS A 15 -21.83 7.46 -16.90
C HIS A 15 -21.34 7.02 -18.29
N ARG A 16 -20.03 7.14 -18.56
CA ARG A 16 -19.43 6.75 -19.84
C ARG A 16 -19.45 5.23 -20.02
N VAL A 17 -19.08 4.50 -18.97
CA VAL A 17 -19.02 3.03 -18.96
C VAL A 17 -20.41 2.42 -18.71
N GLY A 18 -21.17 3.03 -17.83
CA GLY A 18 -22.55 2.70 -17.46
C GLY A 18 -23.53 3.13 -18.54
N ARG A 19 -23.57 2.37 -19.63
CA ARG A 19 -24.67 2.45 -20.58
C ARG A 19 -25.93 1.87 -19.94
N THR A 20 -26.73 2.71 -19.29
CA THR A 20 -28.02 2.35 -18.67
C THR A 20 -29.07 1.84 -19.67
N ALA A 21 -28.85 1.98 -20.98
CA ALA A 21 -29.72 1.49 -22.04
C ALA A 21 -29.51 0.02 -22.45
N ARG A 22 -28.63 -0.74 -21.78
CA ARG A 22 -28.42 -2.18 -22.04
C ARG A 22 -29.19 -2.99 -21.01
N ALA A 23 -30.44 -3.32 -21.30
CA ALA A 23 -31.28 -4.20 -20.48
C ALA A 23 -30.64 -5.60 -20.32
N GLY A 24 -29.71 -5.75 -19.38
CA GLY A 24 -29.09 -7.02 -19.01
C GLY A 24 -27.97 -7.53 -19.94
N SER A 25 -27.52 -6.78 -20.95
CA SER A 25 -26.44 -7.24 -21.83
C SER A 25 -25.06 -7.03 -21.20
N SER A 26 -24.29 -8.11 -21.03
CA SER A 26 -22.89 -8.04 -20.58
C SER A 26 -22.04 -7.25 -21.57
N GLY A 27 -21.23 -6.33 -21.07
CA GLY A 27 -20.28 -5.56 -21.88
C GLY A 27 -18.95 -5.44 -21.17
N ILE A 28 -17.86 -5.50 -21.93
CA ILE A 28 -16.51 -5.27 -21.41
C ILE A 28 -16.14 -3.81 -21.70
N ALA A 29 -15.68 -3.12 -20.67
CA ALA A 29 -15.07 -1.80 -20.77
C ALA A 29 -13.58 -1.92 -20.44
N MET A 30 -12.73 -1.44 -21.34
CA MET A 30 -11.29 -1.39 -21.15
C MET A 30 -10.86 0.07 -21.11
N THR A 31 -9.99 0.40 -20.18
CA THR A 31 -9.45 1.75 -20.04
C THR A 31 -7.93 1.66 -20.06
N ILE A 32 -7.32 2.43 -20.96
CA ILE A 32 -5.89 2.68 -20.98
C ILE A 32 -5.63 3.84 -20.01
N TYR A 33 -4.58 3.73 -19.21
CA TYR A 33 -4.24 4.69 -18.17
C TYR A 33 -2.73 4.80 -18.03
N GLU A 34 -2.27 5.93 -17.52
CA GLU A 34 -0.86 6.16 -17.20
C GLU A 34 -0.61 6.16 -15.68
N LEU A 35 0.67 6.25 -15.27
CA LEU A 35 1.02 6.33 -13.84
C LEU A 35 0.43 7.58 -13.15
N ALA A 36 0.13 8.65 -13.91
CA ALA A 36 -0.49 9.86 -13.37
C ALA A 36 -1.95 9.62 -12.92
N ASP A 37 -2.64 8.64 -13.51
CA ASP A 37 -4.06 8.36 -13.26
C ASP A 37 -4.28 7.38 -12.11
N GLU A 38 -3.22 6.97 -11.40
CA GLU A 38 -3.33 6.02 -10.28
C GLU A 38 -4.31 6.51 -9.20
N ASP A 39 -4.31 7.81 -8.89
CA ASP A 39 -5.18 8.38 -7.86
C ASP A 39 -6.67 8.31 -8.26
N ALA A 40 -6.98 8.60 -9.52
CA ALA A 40 -8.35 8.48 -10.04
C ALA A 40 -8.83 7.03 -10.00
N LEU A 41 -7.98 6.08 -10.40
CA LEU A 41 -8.30 4.64 -10.35
C LEU A 41 -8.55 4.14 -8.93
N ILE A 42 -7.75 4.58 -7.95
CA ILE A 42 -7.98 4.26 -6.54
C ILE A 42 -9.33 4.81 -6.06
N GLN A 43 -9.73 5.99 -6.53
CA GLN A 43 -11.02 6.57 -6.17
C GLN A 43 -12.18 5.80 -6.80
N ILE A 44 -12.04 5.35 -8.06
CA ILE A 44 -13.05 4.50 -8.71
C ILE A 44 -13.15 3.13 -8.04
N GLU A 45 -12.01 2.52 -7.65
CA GLU A 45 -12.02 1.26 -6.87
C GLU A 45 -12.75 1.41 -5.54
N LYS A 46 -12.58 2.55 -4.85
CA LYS A 46 -13.31 2.85 -3.61
C LYS A 46 -14.81 2.99 -3.81
N MET A 47 -15.26 3.37 -5.01
CA MET A 47 -16.68 3.43 -5.35
C MET A 47 -17.29 2.05 -5.65
N GLY A 48 -16.49 0.98 -5.61
CA GLY A 48 -16.97 -0.40 -5.73
C GLY A 48 -16.78 -1.01 -7.12
N VAL A 49 -16.11 -0.32 -8.03
CA VAL A 49 -15.73 -0.88 -9.34
C VAL A 49 -14.46 -1.71 -9.17
N VAL A 50 -14.48 -2.96 -9.66
CA VAL A 50 -13.31 -3.84 -9.63
C VAL A 50 -12.64 -3.84 -11.00
N PHE A 51 -11.34 -3.59 -11.03
CA PHE A 51 -10.54 -3.62 -12.25
C PHE A 51 -9.64 -4.85 -12.33
N GLU A 52 -9.61 -5.49 -13.50
CA GLU A 52 -8.56 -6.45 -13.86
C GLU A 52 -7.44 -5.70 -14.59
N ASN A 53 -6.30 -5.54 -13.92
CA ASN A 53 -5.16 -4.84 -14.51
C ASN A 53 -4.34 -5.79 -15.39
N LYS A 54 -4.25 -5.48 -16.68
CA LYS A 54 -3.43 -6.23 -17.64
C LYS A 54 -2.39 -5.32 -18.25
N THR A 55 -1.17 -5.83 -18.38
CA THR A 55 -0.06 -5.17 -19.06
C THR A 55 0.32 -5.94 -20.32
N ILE A 56 0.79 -5.23 -21.34
CA ILE A 56 1.33 -5.86 -22.55
C ILE A 56 2.84 -6.00 -22.36
N VAL A 57 3.35 -7.22 -22.40
CA VAL A 57 4.78 -7.51 -22.35
C VAL A 57 5.12 -8.41 -23.53
N HIS A 58 6.01 -7.95 -24.41
CA HIS A 58 6.39 -8.66 -25.64
C HIS A 58 5.19 -9.05 -26.55
N GLY A 59 4.15 -8.21 -26.58
CA GLY A 59 2.95 -8.46 -27.39
C GLY A 59 1.92 -9.39 -26.76
N GLU A 60 2.19 -9.94 -25.57
CA GLU A 60 1.26 -10.78 -24.82
C GLU A 60 0.62 -10.02 -23.65
N TRP A 61 -0.66 -10.25 -23.43
CA TRP A 61 -1.36 -9.77 -22.23
C TRP A 61 -0.95 -10.60 -21.02
N ARG A 62 -0.36 -9.96 -20.02
CA ARG A 62 -0.08 -10.55 -18.71
C ARG A 62 -0.82 -9.80 -17.62
N ASP A 63 -1.16 -10.50 -16.55
CA ASP A 63 -1.71 -9.88 -15.35
C ASP A 63 -0.66 -8.95 -14.75
N ALA A 64 -1.06 -7.70 -14.51
CA ALA A 64 -0.20 -6.71 -13.87
C ALA A 64 -0.16 -6.94 -12.35
N ASP A 65 0.99 -6.70 -11.74
CA ASP A 65 1.15 -6.77 -10.27
C ASP A 65 0.27 -5.72 -9.57
N ASP A 66 -0.03 -5.92 -8.28
CA ASP A 66 -0.82 -4.97 -7.47
C ASP A 66 -0.12 -3.59 -7.47
N ARG A 67 -0.77 -2.58 -8.08
CA ARG A 67 -0.25 -1.20 -8.19
C ARG A 67 0.10 -0.61 -6.81
N LEU A 68 -0.74 -0.92 -5.82
CA LEU A 68 -0.62 -0.41 -4.45
C LEU A 68 0.37 -1.21 -3.59
N LYS A 69 1.03 -2.24 -4.13
CA LYS A 69 1.96 -3.10 -3.37
C LYS A 69 3.05 -2.32 -2.66
N ARG A 70 3.56 -1.25 -3.29
CA ARG A 70 4.57 -0.37 -2.68
C ARG A 70 4.00 0.45 -1.52
N GLN A 71 2.79 1.00 -1.66
CA GLN A 71 2.13 1.78 -0.62
C GLN A 71 1.69 0.90 0.56
N ARG A 72 1.13 -0.29 0.27
CA ARG A 72 0.68 -1.28 1.27
C ARG A 72 1.83 -1.96 2.01
N ARG A 73 3.07 -1.81 1.53
CA ARG A 73 4.27 -2.36 2.18
C ARG A 73 4.47 -1.70 3.55
N LYS A 74 3.92 -2.33 4.61
CA LYS A 74 4.19 -1.95 6.01
C LYS A 74 5.70 -2.06 6.28
N LYS A 75 6.42 -0.93 6.28
CA LYS A 75 7.87 -0.89 6.51
C LYS A 75 8.19 -1.67 7.80
N PRO A 76 8.93 -2.80 7.75
CA PRO A 76 9.21 -3.63 8.94
C PRO A 76 9.95 -2.83 10.02
N ARG A 77 10.67 -1.78 9.62
CA ARG A 77 11.35 -0.83 10.49
C ARG A 77 10.40 -0.10 11.47
N MET A 78 9.13 0.13 11.09
CA MET A 78 8.14 0.73 11.99
C MET A 78 7.66 -0.24 13.07
N LYS A 79 7.39 -1.51 12.72
CA LYS A 79 6.98 -2.53 13.70
C LYS A 79 8.06 -2.74 14.76
N LEU A 80 9.33 -2.85 14.34
CA LEU A 80 10.45 -3.03 15.24
C LEU A 80 10.65 -1.83 16.20
N LYS A 81 10.54 -0.60 15.69
CA LYS A 81 10.60 0.62 16.52
C LYS A 81 9.48 0.64 17.57
N LYS A 82 8.23 0.31 17.19
CA LYS A 82 7.08 0.25 18.11
C LYS A 82 7.28 -0.81 19.21
N LYS A 83 7.75 -2.01 18.85
CA LYS A 83 8.07 -3.10 19.81
C LYS A 83 9.14 -2.67 20.83
N ALA A 84 10.24 -2.09 20.37
CA ALA A 84 11.32 -1.61 21.24
C ALA A 84 10.85 -0.49 22.17
N LYS A 85 10.06 0.48 21.68
CA LYS A 85 9.51 1.58 22.50
C LYS A 85 8.60 1.05 23.61
N ARG A 86 7.76 0.04 23.32
CA ARG A 86 6.87 -0.60 24.31
C ARG A 86 7.66 -1.31 25.41
N LEU A 87 8.68 -2.08 25.05
CA LEU A 87 9.52 -2.82 26.01
C LEU A 87 10.32 -1.90 26.95
N VAL A 88 10.81 -0.77 26.44
CA VAL A 88 11.58 0.18 27.25
C VAL A 88 10.67 1.02 28.16
N ARG A 89 9.46 1.42 27.70
CA ARG A 89 8.48 2.14 28.54
C ARG A 89 7.94 1.32 29.71
N LYS A 90 7.88 -0.01 29.58
CA LYS A 90 7.41 -0.91 30.65
C LYS A 90 8.36 -1.03 31.84
N LYS A 91 9.61 -0.53 31.75
CA LYS A 91 10.57 -0.62 32.84
C LYS A 91 10.49 0.63 33.72
N PRO A 92 10.04 0.54 35.00
CA PRO A 92 10.08 1.67 35.91
C PRO A 92 11.54 2.01 36.22
N LYS A 93 11.93 3.27 36.02
CA LYS A 93 13.26 3.77 36.36
C LYS A 93 13.16 5.19 36.90
N ALA A 94 13.40 5.34 38.20
CA ALA A 94 13.60 6.61 38.87
C ALA A 94 15.01 7.11 38.55
N VAL A 95 15.14 7.97 37.54
CA VAL A 95 16.41 8.63 37.20
C VAL A 95 16.11 10.02 36.64
N LYS A 96 17.05 10.95 36.80
CA LYS A 96 16.97 12.32 36.28
C LYS A 96 16.56 12.34 34.78
N PRO A 97 15.72 13.31 34.34
CA PRO A 97 15.11 13.31 33.01
C PRO A 97 16.09 13.13 31.83
N GLY A 98 17.23 13.84 31.86
CA GLY A 98 18.25 13.77 30.79
C GLY A 98 18.90 12.38 30.68
N TYR A 99 19.26 11.78 31.82
CA TYR A 99 19.84 10.44 31.86
C TYR A 99 18.81 9.37 31.45
N LYS A 100 17.55 9.55 31.85
CA LYS A 100 16.44 8.67 31.46
C LYS A 100 16.31 8.60 29.93
N LYS A 101 16.34 9.73 29.22
CA LYS A 101 16.27 9.79 27.75
C LYS A 101 17.44 9.03 27.10
N LYS A 102 18.68 9.27 27.54
CA LYS A 102 19.89 8.60 27.02
C LYS A 102 19.91 7.09 27.28
N LYS A 103 19.41 6.66 28.45
CA LYS A 103 19.30 5.23 28.79
C LYS A 103 18.22 4.55 27.94
N MET A 104 17.09 5.21 27.73
CA MET A 104 16.01 4.68 26.89
C MET A 104 16.43 4.48 25.43
N THR A 105 17.14 5.45 24.82
CA THR A 105 17.62 5.32 23.44
C THR A 105 18.60 4.15 23.29
N ARG A 106 19.57 4.04 24.20
CA ARG A 106 20.52 2.93 24.25
C ARG A 106 19.83 1.56 24.39
N GLU A 107 18.82 1.43 25.25
CA GLU A 107 18.08 0.18 25.39
C GLU A 107 17.25 -0.15 24.15
N MET A 108 16.59 0.85 23.54
CA MET A 108 15.86 0.65 22.29
C MET A 108 16.80 0.15 21.18
N ASP A 109 18.01 0.69 21.09
CA ASP A 109 18.97 0.30 20.04
C ASP A 109 19.57 -1.09 20.30
N LYS A 110 19.81 -1.46 21.57
CA LYS A 110 20.17 -2.84 21.95
C LYS A 110 19.09 -3.84 21.51
N ILE A 111 17.82 -3.57 21.83
CA ILE A 111 16.68 -4.43 21.46
C ILE A 111 16.55 -4.54 19.93
N LYS A 112 16.65 -3.41 19.20
CA LYS A 112 16.63 -3.43 17.72
C LYS A 112 17.76 -4.27 17.15
N ARG A 113 18.98 -4.18 17.70
CA ARG A 113 20.14 -4.95 17.24
C ARG A 113 19.94 -6.44 17.47
N GLN A 114 19.41 -6.82 18.64
CA GLN A 114 19.09 -8.22 18.95
C GLN A 114 18.02 -8.80 18.02
N GLU A 115 16.92 -8.07 17.81
CA GLU A 115 15.84 -8.52 16.93
C GLU A 115 16.30 -8.64 15.46
N ARG A 116 17.14 -7.71 14.98
CA ARG A 116 17.75 -7.82 13.64
C ARG A 116 18.61 -9.07 13.50
N ARG A 117 19.40 -9.42 14.53
CA ARG A 117 20.21 -10.65 14.54
C ARG A 117 19.33 -11.90 14.53
N LYS A 118 18.28 -11.94 15.36
CA LYS A 118 17.30 -13.06 15.38
C LYS A 118 16.59 -13.22 14.04
N SER A 119 16.15 -12.12 13.43
CA SER A 119 15.52 -12.14 12.11
C SER A 119 16.44 -12.67 11.02
N LYS A 120 17.74 -12.35 11.04
CA LYS A 120 18.71 -12.93 10.08
C LYS A 120 18.94 -14.42 10.29
N ARG A 121 18.88 -14.90 11.54
CA ARG A 121 19.06 -16.31 11.88
C ARG A 121 17.87 -17.17 11.45
N ASN A 122 16.65 -16.65 11.58
CA ASN A 122 15.42 -17.37 11.24
C ASN A 122 15.03 -17.28 9.75
N GLY A 123 15.72 -16.47 8.96
CA GLY A 123 15.51 -16.36 7.52
C GLY A 123 16.51 -17.17 6.69
N LYS A 124 17.19 -18.14 7.32
CA LYS A 124 18.02 -19.16 6.70
C LYS A 124 17.29 -20.49 6.81
#